data_AF-A0A965PSG6-F1
#
_entry.id   AF-A0A965PSG6-F1
#
_cell.length_a   1.000
_cell.length_b   1.000
_cell.length_c   1.000
_cell.angle_alpha   90.00
_cell.angle_beta   90.00
_cell.angle_gamma   90.00
#
_symmetry.space_group_name_H-M   'P 1'
#
loop_
_entity.id
_entity.type
_entity.pdbx_description
1 polymer ?
#
loop_
_entity_poly.entity_id
_entity_poly.type
_entity_poly.pdbx_seq_one_letter_code
_entity_poly.pdbx_strand_id
1 'polypeptide(L)'
;MLEARLVAAVQSIQAMRHEIALGRIERTRKNRGIAERVVAGIRDEREIVVPPRLAITKPKIKKGARRSGGGNRTSDVVAKRWGLWRIQYQQGYTTHQIARAWGCNRSTIEYARDKGWKAK
;
A
#
# COMPACT_ATOMS: atom_id res chain seq x y z
N MET A 1 37.24 31.07 36.21
CA MET A 1 36.49 31.66 35.07
C MET A 1 36.35 30.69 33.90
N LEU A 2 37.43 30.01 33.45
CA LEU A 2 37.37 29.04 32.34
C LEU A 2 36.51 27.80 32.64
N GLU A 3 36.64 27.23 33.84
CA GLU A 3 35.87 26.02 34.24
C GLU A 3 34.36 26.29 34.28
N ALA A 4 33.94 27.44 34.82
CA ALA A 4 32.53 27.83 34.87
C ALA A 4 31.92 27.96 33.46
N ARG A 5 32.67 28.46 32.47
CA ARG A 5 32.22 28.54 31.07
C ARG A 5 32.10 27.15 30.43
N LEU A 6 33.01 26.24 30.77
CA LEU A 6 33.00 24.86 30.28
C LEU A 6 31.79 24.09 30.83
N VAL A 7 31.49 24.23 32.13
CA VAL A 7 30.30 23.63 32.76
C VAL A 7 29.01 24.17 32.13
N ALA A 8 28.92 25.49 31.92
CA ALA A 8 27.75 26.10 31.28
C ALA A 8 27.56 25.61 29.82
N ALA A 9 28.65 25.44 29.06
CA ALA A 9 28.60 24.90 27.72
C ALA A 9 28.10 23.44 27.70
N VAL A 10 28.56 22.60 28.63
CA VAL A 10 28.10 21.21 28.76
C VAL A 10 26.63 21.13 29.12
N GLN A 11 26.15 21.96 30.05
CA GLN A 11 24.75 22.03 30.44
C GLN A 11 23.85 22.47 29.27
N SER A 12 24.30 23.45 28.47
CA SER A 12 23.60 23.87 27.25
C SER A 12 23.51 22.74 26.22
N ILE A 13 24.58 21.97 26.02
CA ILE A 13 24.58 20.80 25.12
C ILE A 13 23.61 19.73 25.61
N GLN A 14 23.54 19.48 26.92
CA GLN A 14 22.61 18.52 27.50
C GLN A 14 21.16 18.96 27.32
N ALA A 15 20.86 20.25 27.53
CA ALA A 15 19.52 20.81 27.30
C ALA A 15 19.09 20.67 25.84
N MET A 16 19.96 21.04 24.89
CA MET A 16 19.68 20.88 23.44
C MET A 16 19.43 19.42 23.05
N ARG A 17 20.19 18.47 23.63
CA ARG A 17 19.97 17.03 23.38
C ARG A 17 18.60 16.56 23.89
N HIS A 18 18.15 17.07 25.04
CA HIS A 18 16.85 16.75 25.59
C HIS A 18 15.71 17.27 24.69
N GLU A 19 15.82 18.52 24.23
CA GLU A 19 14.85 19.11 23.30
C GLU A 19 14.76 18.34 21.97
N ILE A 20 15.91 17.92 21.41
CA ILE A 20 15.93 17.09 20.20
C ILE A 20 15.24 15.73 20.44
N ALA A 21 15.46 15.12 21.60
CA ALA A 21 14.83 13.84 21.95
C ALA A 21 13.31 13.99 22.08
N LEU A 22 12.84 15.02 22.79
CA LEU A 22 11.41 15.33 22.92
C LEU A 22 10.78 15.60 21.55
N GLY A 23 11.44 16.40 20.71
CA GLY A 23 10.97 16.71 19.35
C GLY A 23 10.88 15.48 18.43
N ARG A 24 11.70 14.44 18.66
CA ARG A 24 11.61 13.14 17.94
C ARG A 24 10.44 12.30 18.42
N ILE A 25 10.21 12.25 19.74
CA ILE A 25 9.09 11.51 20.34
C ILE A 25 7.77 12.11 19.86
N GLU A 26 7.67 13.44 19.85
CA GLU A 26 6.45 14.12 19.43
C GLU A 26 6.17 13.94 17.93
N ARG A 27 7.19 14.01 17.06
CA ARG A 27 7.05 13.67 15.64
C ARG A 27 6.54 12.25 15.42
N THR A 28 7.10 11.29 16.15
CA THR A 28 6.67 9.89 16.07
C THR A 28 5.20 9.75 16.48
N ARG A 29 4.78 10.41 17.56
CA ARG A 29 3.39 10.42 18.04
C ARG A 29 2.43 11.08 17.04
N LYS A 30 2.79 12.22 16.46
CA LYS A 30 1.99 12.90 15.42
C LYS A 30 1.85 12.05 14.16
N ASN A 31 2.94 11.46 13.68
CA ASN A 31 2.93 10.57 12.52
C ASN A 31 2.02 9.35 12.76
N ARG A 32 2.07 8.77 13.97
CA ARG A 32 1.20 7.67 14.35
C ARG A 32 -0.28 8.06 14.36
N GLY A 33 -0.64 9.22 14.93
CA GLY A 33 -2.02 9.69 14.97
C GLY A 33 -2.58 10.12 13.60
N ILE A 34 -1.73 10.53 12.67
CA ILE A 34 -2.12 10.74 11.26
C ILE A 34 -2.34 9.39 10.58
N ALA A 35 -1.45 8.42 10.78
CA ALA A 35 -1.60 7.07 10.26
C ALA A 35 -2.89 6.39 10.77
N GLU A 36 -3.20 6.50 12.06
CA GLU A 36 -4.42 5.92 12.66
C GLU A 36 -5.70 6.57 12.12
N ARG A 37 -5.73 7.90 11.90
CA ARG A 37 -6.88 8.59 11.29
C ARG A 37 -7.06 8.25 9.82
N VAL A 38 -5.95 8.06 9.10
CA VAL A 38 -5.97 7.55 7.73
C VAL A 38 -6.55 6.12 7.72
N VAL A 39 -6.13 5.25 8.64
CA VAL A 39 -6.61 3.87 8.76
C VAL A 39 -8.11 3.79 9.06
N ALA A 40 -8.66 4.64 9.93
CA ALA A 40 -10.08 4.60 10.30
C ALA A 40 -11.07 4.96 9.16
N GLY A 41 -10.61 5.66 8.12
CA GLY A 41 -11.40 5.96 6.91
C GLY A 41 -11.09 5.06 5.72
N ILE A 42 -10.13 4.13 5.85
CA ILE A 42 -9.71 3.24 4.78
C ILE A 42 -10.52 1.94 4.86
N ARG A 43 -11.29 1.66 3.81
CA ARG A 43 -11.91 0.35 3.62
C ARG A 43 -10.85 -0.76 3.58
N ASP A 44 -11.06 -1.88 4.25
CA ASP A 44 -10.10 -2.99 4.28
C ASP A 44 -10.11 -3.75 2.94
N GLU A 45 -8.92 -4.13 2.42
CA GLU A 45 -8.83 -5.01 1.25
C GLU A 45 -9.57 -6.35 1.42
N ARG A 46 -9.76 -6.83 2.65
CA ARG A 46 -10.49 -8.07 2.96
C ARG A 46 -11.98 -8.00 2.68
N GLU A 47 -12.55 -6.80 2.60
CA GLU A 47 -13.95 -6.57 2.23
C GLU A 47 -14.20 -6.75 0.73
N ILE A 48 -13.14 -6.77 -0.08
CA ILE A 48 -13.24 -6.93 -1.52
C ILE A 48 -13.59 -8.39 -1.85
N VAL A 49 -14.83 -8.62 -2.28
CA VAL A 49 -15.28 -9.92 -2.78
C VAL A 49 -14.70 -10.16 -4.18
N VAL A 50 -13.88 -11.22 -4.31
CA VAL A 50 -13.30 -11.65 -5.59
C VAL A 50 -14.02 -12.90 -6.09
N PRO A 51 -14.77 -12.82 -7.21
CA PRO A 51 -15.44 -13.99 -7.77
C PRO A 51 -14.43 -15.08 -8.16
N PRO A 52 -14.59 -16.35 -7.73
CA PRO A 52 -13.63 -17.43 -8.02
C PRO A 52 -13.37 -17.62 -9.51
N ARG A 53 -14.39 -17.43 -10.36
CA ARG A 53 -14.30 -17.55 -11.82
C ARG A 53 -13.51 -16.42 -12.47
N LEU A 54 -13.30 -15.29 -11.80
CA LEU A 54 -12.54 -14.13 -12.31
C LEU A 54 -11.18 -13.98 -11.62
N ALA A 55 -10.97 -14.71 -10.51
CA ALA A 55 -9.72 -14.75 -9.78
C ALA A 55 -8.54 -15.06 -10.71
N ILE A 56 -7.41 -14.41 -10.46
CA ILE A 56 -6.21 -14.60 -11.26
C ILE A 56 -5.53 -15.89 -10.82
N THR A 57 -5.47 -16.86 -11.73
CA THR A 57 -4.82 -18.14 -11.46
C THR A 57 -3.32 -17.95 -11.28
N LYS A 58 -2.79 -18.39 -10.13
CA LYS A 58 -1.35 -18.37 -9.87
C LYS A 58 -0.60 -19.24 -10.90
N PRO A 59 0.58 -18.81 -11.35
CA PRO A 59 1.41 -19.63 -12.23
C PRO A 59 1.78 -20.93 -11.52
N LYS A 60 1.77 -22.04 -12.27
CA LYS A 60 2.18 -23.35 -11.76
C LYS A 60 3.56 -23.68 -12.29
N ILE A 61 4.43 -24.23 -11.44
CA ILE A 61 5.72 -24.78 -11.86
C ILE A 61 5.45 -26.21 -12.32
N LYS A 62 5.79 -26.53 -13.58
CA LYS A 62 5.70 -27.90 -14.12
C LYS A 62 7.02 -28.22 -14.81
N LYS A 63 7.69 -29.29 -14.38
CA LYS A 63 9.00 -29.74 -14.88
C LYS A 63 10.06 -28.61 -14.87
N GLY A 64 10.25 -27.93 -13.74
CA GLY A 64 11.25 -26.87 -13.59
C GLY A 64 10.94 -25.54 -14.30
N ALA A 65 9.95 -25.48 -15.19
CA ALA A 65 9.54 -24.26 -15.87
C ALA A 65 8.29 -23.63 -15.24
N ARG A 66 8.29 -22.30 -15.06
CA ARG A 66 7.08 -21.53 -14.71
C ARG A 66 6.15 -21.52 -15.93
N ARG A 67 5.01 -22.22 -15.83
CA ARG A 67 3.95 -22.11 -16.82
C ARG A 67 2.88 -21.14 -16.34
N SER A 68 2.35 -20.37 -17.29
CA SER A 68 1.18 -19.55 -17.00
C SER A 68 0.06 -20.45 -16.48
N GLY A 69 -0.67 -20.00 -15.47
CA GLY A 69 -1.72 -20.78 -14.81
C GLY A 69 -2.87 -21.21 -15.73
N GLY A 70 -2.89 -20.74 -16.99
CA GLY A 70 -3.67 -21.26 -18.11
C GLY A 70 -5.15 -21.46 -17.76
N GLY A 71 -5.99 -20.44 -17.96
CA GLY A 71 -7.43 -20.66 -17.85
C GLY A 71 -8.30 -19.41 -17.78
N ASN A 72 -7.77 -18.25 -17.39
CA ASN A 72 -8.61 -17.08 -17.09
C ASN A 72 -8.06 -15.76 -17.66
N ARG A 73 -7.62 -15.80 -18.93
CA ARG A 73 -7.03 -14.67 -19.68
C ARG A 73 -7.73 -14.36 -21.01
N THR A 74 -8.91 -14.93 -21.26
CA THR A 74 -9.70 -14.55 -22.44
C THR A 74 -10.09 -13.07 -22.33
N SER A 75 -10.25 -12.40 -23.48
CA SER A 75 -10.59 -10.96 -23.50
C SER A 75 -11.86 -10.68 -22.69
N ASP A 76 -12.89 -11.52 -22.81
CA ASP A 76 -14.14 -11.41 -22.04
C ASP A 76 -13.94 -11.45 -20.52
N VAL A 77 -13.08 -12.34 -20.04
CA VAL A 77 -12.76 -12.44 -18.61
C VAL A 77 -12.02 -11.20 -18.15
N VAL A 78 -11.06 -10.73 -18.95
CA VAL A 78 -10.27 -9.55 -18.63
C VAL A 78 -11.17 -8.32 -18.58
N ALA A 79 -12.11 -8.18 -19.52
CA ALA A 79 -13.13 -7.13 -19.53
C ALA A 79 -13.99 -7.16 -18.26
N LYS A 80 -14.52 -8.33 -17.88
CA LYS A 80 -15.29 -8.51 -16.63
C LYS A 80 -14.47 -8.13 -15.39
N ARG A 81 -13.19 -8.53 -15.35
CA ARG A 81 -12.27 -8.20 -14.25
C ARG A 81 -12.03 -6.70 -14.15
N TRP A 82 -11.76 -6.04 -15.27
CA TRP A 82 -11.52 -4.59 -15.32
C TRP A 82 -12.77 -3.80 -14.92
N GLY A 83 -13.96 -4.28 -15.28
CA GLY A 83 -15.23 -3.71 -14.83
C GLY A 83 -15.37 -3.74 -13.30
N LEU A 84 -15.04 -4.86 -12.66
CA LEU A 84 -15.07 -4.97 -11.19
C LEU A 84 -14.01 -4.10 -10.52
N TRP A 85 -12.80 -4.06 -11.06
CA TRP A 85 -11.74 -3.17 -10.55
C TRP A 85 -12.15 -1.69 -10.62
N ARG A 86 -12.82 -1.28 -11.71
CA ARG A 86 -13.36 0.07 -11.84
C ARG A 86 -14.37 0.38 -10.72
N ILE A 87 -15.32 -0.52 -10.48
CA ILE A 87 -16.35 -0.33 -9.44
C ILE A 87 -15.68 -0.24 -8.06
N GLN A 88 -14.72 -1.13 -7.76
CA GLN A 88 -13.98 -1.11 -6.50
C GLN A 88 -13.19 0.20 -6.33
N TYR A 89 -12.55 0.67 -7.39
CA TYR A 89 -11.84 1.95 -7.37
C TYR A 89 -12.81 3.13 -7.11
N GLN A 90 -14.00 3.12 -7.72
CA GLN A 90 -15.05 4.11 -7.49
C GLN A 90 -15.64 4.06 -6.07
N GLN A 91 -15.61 2.89 -5.42
CA GLN A 91 -16.00 2.72 -4.02
C GLN A 91 -14.97 3.28 -3.03
N GLY A 92 -13.83 3.78 -3.51
CA GLY A 92 -12.77 4.38 -2.70
C GLY A 92 -11.63 3.41 -2.34
N TYR A 93 -11.63 2.18 -2.87
CA TYR A 93 -10.48 1.29 -2.70
C TYR A 93 -9.28 1.77 -3.52
N THR A 94 -8.11 1.72 -2.92
CA THR A 94 -6.87 2.04 -3.63
C THR A 94 -6.49 0.91 -4.62
N THR A 95 -5.72 1.25 -5.65
CA THR A 95 -5.20 0.24 -6.61
C THR A 95 -4.38 -0.85 -5.91
N HIS A 96 -3.71 -0.52 -4.82
CA HIS A 96 -2.92 -1.44 -4.02
C HIS A 96 -3.80 -2.46 -3.26
N GLN A 97 -4.90 -2.00 -2.65
CA GLN A 97 -5.86 -2.88 -1.97
C GLN A 97 -6.55 -3.83 -2.94
N ILE A 98 -6.99 -3.30 -4.09
CA ILE A 98 -7.55 -4.11 -5.17
C ILE A 98 -6.53 -5.16 -5.62
N ALA A 99 -5.29 -4.78 -5.86
CA ALA A 99 -4.25 -5.71 -6.28
C ALA A 99 -4.00 -6.84 -5.27
N ARG A 100 -3.97 -6.51 -3.96
CA ARG A 100 -3.83 -7.49 -2.88
C ARG A 100 -5.00 -8.45 -2.82
N ALA A 101 -6.23 -7.96 -2.82
CA ALA A 101 -7.44 -8.78 -2.79
C ALA A 101 -7.49 -9.75 -3.98
N TRP A 102 -7.15 -9.27 -5.18
CA TRP A 102 -7.17 -10.08 -6.40
C TRP A 102 -5.91 -10.94 -6.61
N GLY A 103 -4.90 -10.81 -5.75
CA GLY A 103 -3.65 -11.58 -5.84
C GLY A 103 -2.81 -11.26 -7.08
N CYS A 104 -2.78 -10.01 -7.53
CA CYS A 104 -2.03 -9.58 -8.70
C CYS A 104 -1.13 -8.37 -8.44
N ASN A 105 -0.28 -8.05 -9.42
CA ASN A 105 0.58 -6.87 -9.34
C ASN A 105 -0.25 -5.59 -9.46
N ARG A 106 0.10 -4.58 -8.65
CA ARG A 106 -0.50 -3.24 -8.68
C ARG A 106 -0.45 -2.60 -10.07
N SER A 107 0.68 -2.75 -10.77
CA SER A 107 0.88 -2.22 -12.11
C SER A 107 -0.14 -2.74 -13.14
N THR A 108 -0.68 -3.94 -12.94
CA THR A 108 -1.75 -4.49 -13.79
C THR A 108 -3.06 -3.71 -13.63
N ILE A 109 -3.37 -3.26 -12.40
CA ILE A 109 -4.55 -2.43 -12.12
C ILE A 109 -4.34 -1.03 -12.69
N GLU A 110 -3.15 -0.46 -12.52
CA GLU A 110 -2.80 0.86 -13.07
C GLU A 110 -2.87 0.86 -14.59
N TYR A 111 -2.34 -0.17 -15.24
CA TYR A 111 -2.48 -0.34 -16.68
C TYR A 111 -3.94 -0.39 -17.13
N ALA A 112 -4.80 -1.12 -16.40
CA ALA A 112 -6.23 -1.16 -16.69
C ALA A 112 -6.89 0.23 -16.55
N ARG A 113 -6.50 0.98 -15.52
CA ARG A 113 -6.97 2.36 -15.28
C ARG A 113 -6.51 3.31 -16.39
N ASP A 114 -5.26 3.25 -16.80
CA ASP A 114 -4.71 4.09 -17.87
C ASP A 114 -5.37 3.80 -19.22
N LYS A 115 -5.84 2.56 -19.42
CA LYS A 115 -6.68 2.17 -20.56
C LYS A 115 -8.17 2.46 -20.36
N GLY A 116 -8.54 3.21 -19.33
CA GLY A 116 -9.92 3.59 -19.05
C GLY A 116 -10.84 2.40 -18.76
N TRP A 117 -10.30 1.31 -18.22
CA TRP A 117 -11.01 0.07 -17.91
C TRP A 117 -11.61 -0.65 -19.13
N LYS A 118 -11.09 -0.38 -20.33
CA LYS A 118 -11.51 -1.03 -21.58
C LYS A 118 -10.49 -2.10 -22.00
N ALA A 119 -10.79 -3.37 -21.72
CA ALA A 119 -9.98 -4.49 -22.19
C ALA A 119 -10.07 -4.59 -23.72
N LYS A 120 -8.96 -4.94 -24.37
CA LYS A 120 -8.86 -5.15 -25.82
C LYS A 120 -9.11 -6.61 -26.20
#